data_AF-A0A257TR99-F1
#
_entry.id   AF-A0A257TR99-F1
#
_cell.length_a   1.000
_cell.length_b   1.000
_cell.length_c   1.000
_cell.angle_alpha   90.00
_cell.angle_beta   90.00
_cell.angle_gamma   90.00
#
_symmetry.space_group_name_H-M   'P 1'
#
loop_
_entity.id
_entity.type
_entity.pdbx_description
1 polymer ?
#
loop_
_entity_poly.entity_id
_entity_poly.type
_entity_poly.pdbx_seq_one_letter_code
_entity_poly.pdbx_strand_id
1 'polypeptide(L)'
;MFDVDFGSRARSIMMRGVIVLALFAIMAKLGDMQLVNEVIYGKKSEDITTRVFVQQPLRGEIFDRNGKVMVENDPAYEVSVIPSEFSDDQIPALDSLLQMDSLDIVRRIQIGETISPFFPVRLKRDISVSTLYSIEEHLKEFKGVYFDI
;
A
#
# COMPACT_ATOMS: atom_id res chain seq x y z
N MET A 1 -17.93 -50.22 -0.03
CA MET A 1 -18.23 -50.27 1.41
C MET A 1 -16.88 -50.20 2.13
N PHE A 2 -16.42 -49.01 2.51
CA PHE A 2 -15.08 -48.85 3.09
C PHE A 2 -15.11 -49.26 4.56
N ASP A 3 -14.74 -50.51 4.85
CA ASP A 3 -14.48 -50.96 6.22
C ASP A 3 -13.14 -50.38 6.68
N VAL A 4 -13.22 -49.20 7.31
CA VAL A 4 -12.11 -48.58 8.02
C VAL A 4 -12.05 -49.14 9.43
N ASP A 5 -11.63 -50.40 9.55
CA ASP A 5 -11.37 -51.03 10.85
C ASP A 5 -9.94 -50.68 11.32
N PHE A 6 -9.75 -49.40 11.65
CA PHE A 6 -8.57 -48.93 12.37
C PHE A 6 -8.80 -49.19 13.87
N GLY A 7 -8.13 -50.23 14.38
CA GLY A 7 -8.05 -50.76 15.75
C GLY A 7 -8.76 -50.02 16.89
N SER A 8 -9.42 -50.79 17.77
CA SER A 8 -10.13 -50.34 18.98
C SER A 8 -11.15 -49.23 18.72
N ARG A 9 -12.45 -49.56 18.83
CA ARG A 9 -13.57 -48.63 18.60
C ARG A 9 -13.38 -47.25 19.27
N ALA A 10 -12.72 -47.21 20.44
CA ALA A 10 -12.42 -45.98 21.17
C ALA A 10 -11.44 -45.05 20.43
N ARG A 11 -10.40 -45.58 19.77
CA ARG A 11 -9.39 -44.79 19.04
C ARG A 11 -10.00 -44.16 17.77
N SER A 12 -10.83 -44.92 17.05
CA SER A 12 -11.53 -44.41 15.85
C SER A 12 -12.51 -43.28 16.20
N ILE A 13 -13.23 -43.40 17.33
CA ILE A 13 -14.13 -42.33 17.83
C ILE A 13 -13.32 -41.08 18.23
N MET A 14 -12.21 -41.26 18.93
CA MET A 14 -11.33 -40.14 19.33
C MET A 14 -10.78 -39.39 18.11
N MET A 15 -10.29 -40.12 17.09
CA MET A 15 -9.78 -39.52 15.85
C MET A 15 -10.86 -38.73 15.10
N ARG A 16 -12.09 -39.28 15.01
CA ARG A 16 -13.22 -38.56 14.41
C ARG A 16 -13.55 -37.29 15.18
N GLY A 17 -13.53 -37.32 16.52
CA GLY A 17 -13.73 -36.15 17.36
C GLY A 17 -12.70 -35.05 17.11
N VAL A 18 -11.41 -35.41 17.01
CA VAL A 18 -10.33 -34.45 16.71
C VAL A 18 -10.52 -33.81 15.33
N ILE A 19 -10.87 -34.60 14.31
CA ILE A 19 -11.11 -34.09 12.96
C ILE A 19 -12.30 -33.13 12.95
N VAL A 20 -13.42 -33.47 13.59
CA VAL A 20 -14.59 -32.60 13.68
C VAL A 20 -14.26 -31.29 14.40
N LEU A 21 -13.48 -31.35 15.48
CA LEU A 21 -13.07 -30.17 16.24
C LEU A 21 -12.12 -29.27 15.43
N ALA A 22 -11.20 -29.85 14.66
CA ALA A 22 -10.32 -29.11 13.76
C ALA A 22 -11.12 -28.42 12.64
N LEU A 23 -12.07 -29.12 12.02
CA LEU A 23 -12.97 -28.54 11.01
C LEU A 23 -13.81 -27.40 11.59
N PHE A 24 -14.30 -27.57 12.82
CA PHE A 24 -15.05 -26.52 13.52
C PHE A 24 -14.17 -25.29 13.78
N ALA A 25 -12.92 -25.46 14.23
CA ALA A 25 -11.99 -24.36 14.44
C ALA A 25 -11.68 -23.60 13.13
N ILE A 26 -11.52 -24.31 12.02
CA ILE A 26 -11.33 -23.70 10.69
C ILE A 26 -12.58 -22.92 10.27
N MET A 27 -13.79 -23.47 10.44
CA MET A 27 -15.03 -22.76 10.13
C MET A 27 -15.23 -21.51 11.00
N ALA A 28 -14.89 -21.57 12.28
CA ALA A 28 -14.91 -20.41 13.16
C ALA A 28 -13.92 -19.33 12.71
N LYS A 29 -12.70 -19.72 12.32
CA LYS A 29 -11.71 -18.77 11.81
C LYS A 29 -12.11 -18.16 10.47
N LEU A 30 -12.75 -18.94 9.61
CA LEU A 30 -13.30 -18.47 8.35
C LEU A 30 -14.44 -17.48 8.60
N GLY A 31 -15.36 -17.78 9.52
CA GLY A 31 -16.44 -16.87 9.92
C GLY A 31 -15.93 -15.55 10.49
N ASP A 32 -14.92 -15.60 11.35
CA ASP A 32 -14.19 -14.43 11.87
C ASP A 32 -13.63 -13.58 10.72
N MET A 33 -12.92 -14.21 9.78
CA MET A 33 -12.36 -13.51 8.63
C MET A 33 -13.41 -12.87 7.72
N GLN A 34 -14.58 -13.49 7.54
CA GLN A 34 -15.63 -12.96 6.68
C GLN A 34 -16.43 -11.83 7.36
N LEU A 35 -16.81 -12.01 8.64
CA LEU A 35 -17.68 -11.06 9.35
C LEU A 35 -16.94 -9.86 9.93
N VAL A 36 -15.71 -10.04 10.41
CA VAL A 36 -14.91 -8.93 10.98
C VAL A 36 -14.25 -8.11 9.87
N ASN A 37 -13.89 -8.73 8.75
CA ASN A 37 -13.19 -8.04 7.67
C ASN A 37 -14.06 -7.58 6.49
N GLU A 38 -15.38 -7.75 6.52
CA GLU A 38 -16.27 -7.12 5.53
C GLU A 38 -16.05 -5.60 5.46
N VAL A 39 -15.81 -4.96 6.61
CA VAL A 39 -15.49 -3.53 6.73
C VAL A 39 -14.07 -3.21 6.23
N ILE A 40 -13.13 -4.16 6.32
CA ILE A 40 -11.71 -3.99 5.93
C ILE A 40 -11.45 -4.30 4.46
N TYR A 41 -12.22 -5.17 3.81
CA TYR A 41 -12.00 -5.57 2.41
C TYR A 41 -13.08 -5.06 1.45
N GLY A 42 -14.35 -4.93 1.88
CA GLY A 42 -15.45 -4.53 0.99
C GLY A 42 -15.34 -3.11 0.42
N LYS A 43 -14.62 -2.22 1.10
CA LYS A 43 -14.29 -0.86 0.61
C LYS A 43 -12.85 -0.69 0.11
N LYS A 44 -11.99 -1.68 0.31
CA LYS A 44 -10.54 -1.57 0.04
C LYS A 44 -10.10 -2.35 -1.20
N SER A 45 -10.87 -3.32 -1.66
CA SER A 45 -10.50 -4.12 -2.84
C SER A 45 -10.60 -3.35 -4.16
N GLU A 46 -11.49 -2.37 -4.29
CA GLU A 46 -11.56 -1.54 -5.50
C GLU A 46 -10.35 -0.59 -5.61
N ASP A 47 -9.82 -0.13 -4.48
CA ASP A 47 -8.75 0.87 -4.42
C ASP A 47 -7.32 0.29 -4.24
N ILE A 48 -7.18 -0.92 -3.66
CA ILE A 48 -5.86 -1.51 -3.37
C ILE A 48 -5.38 -2.46 -4.46
N THR A 49 -6.28 -3.11 -5.22
CA THR A 49 -5.92 -4.22 -6.12
C THR A 49 -4.90 -3.84 -7.20
N THR A 50 -4.81 -2.57 -7.57
CA THR A 50 -3.87 -2.08 -8.59
C THR A 50 -2.75 -1.22 -8.01
N ARG A 51 -2.77 -0.90 -6.71
CA ARG A 51 -1.86 0.06 -6.09
C ARG A 51 -0.87 -0.64 -5.16
N VAL A 52 0.38 -0.77 -5.61
CA VAL A 52 1.48 -1.28 -4.78
C VAL A 52 2.13 -0.09 -4.06
N PHE A 53 1.75 0.17 -2.81
CA PHE A 53 2.51 1.08 -1.94
C PHE A 53 3.65 0.29 -1.28
N VAL A 54 4.88 0.61 -1.65
CA VAL A 54 6.07 0.04 -1.01
C VAL A 54 6.46 0.95 0.15
N GLN A 55 5.97 0.66 1.34
CA GLN A 55 6.38 1.42 2.52
C GLN A 55 7.82 1.05 2.90
N GLN A 56 8.75 1.98 2.71
CA GLN A 56 10.13 1.77 3.09
C GLN A 56 10.28 1.81 4.62
N PRO A 57 11.01 0.86 5.23
CA PRO A 57 11.27 0.90 6.66
C PRO A 57 12.21 2.07 7.00
N LEU A 58 11.93 2.76 8.10
CA LEU A 58 12.80 3.79 8.66
C LEU A 58 14.19 3.20 9.00
N ARG A 59 15.27 3.91 8.64
CA ARG A 59 16.63 3.53 9.06
C ARG A 59 16.87 3.93 10.51
N GLY A 60 17.68 3.15 11.23
CA GLY A 60 18.09 3.48 12.59
C GLY A 60 19.05 4.68 12.63
N GLU A 61 18.96 5.45 13.73
CA GLU A 61 19.88 6.55 14.01
C GLU A 61 21.28 6.03 14.35
N ILE A 62 22.32 6.68 13.82
CA ILE A 62 23.71 6.33 14.11
C ILE A 62 24.29 7.35 15.08
N PHE A 63 24.74 6.86 16.23
CA PHE A 63 25.36 7.66 17.30
C PHE A 63 26.88 7.50 17.30
N ASP A 64 27.61 8.58 17.61
CA ASP A 64 29.01 8.53 17.99
C ASP A 64 29.17 7.88 19.38
N ARG A 65 30.40 7.51 19.76
CA ARG A 65 30.77 6.96 21.08
C ARG A 65 30.31 7.82 22.27
N ASN A 66 30.04 9.10 22.03
CA ASN A 66 29.59 10.07 23.03
C ASN A 66 28.06 10.25 23.04
N GLY A 67 27.30 9.41 22.32
CA GLY A 67 25.84 9.52 22.24
C GLY A 67 25.33 10.68 21.37
N LYS A 68 26.21 11.32 20.58
CA LYS A 68 25.82 12.37 19.64
C LYS A 68 25.35 11.75 18.33
N VAL A 69 24.16 12.13 17.85
CA VAL A 69 23.65 11.71 16.52
C VAL A 69 24.61 12.21 15.44
N MET A 70 25.11 11.28 14.61
CA MET A 70 25.95 11.58 13.44
C MET A 70 25.18 11.42 12.13
N VAL A 71 24.21 10.50 12.10
CA VAL A 71 23.32 10.29 10.95
C VAL A 71 21.90 10.18 11.48
N GLU A 72 21.05 11.10 11.05
CA GLU A 72 19.61 11.12 11.28
C GLU A 72 18.88 10.79 9.98
N ASN A 73 17.67 10.26 10.09
CA ASN A 73 16.81 10.04 8.93
C ASN A 73 16.03 11.32 8.64
N ASP A 74 16.41 12.05 7.59
CA ASP A 74 15.61 13.18 7.09
C ASP A 74 14.58 12.64 6.09
N PRO A 75 13.26 12.77 6.33
CA PRO A 75 12.24 12.25 5.43
C PRO A 75 12.30 12.99 4.08
N ALA A 76 12.72 12.27 3.04
CA ALA A 76 12.84 12.81 1.69
C ALA A 76 11.55 12.56 0.91
N TYR A 77 10.55 13.42 1.13
CA TYR A 77 9.25 13.30 0.47
C TYR A 77 9.38 13.35 -1.06
N GLU A 78 8.65 12.49 -1.74
CA GLU A 78 8.55 12.47 -3.20
C GLU A 78 7.10 12.54 -3.69
N VAL A 79 6.92 13.20 -4.84
CA VAL A 79 5.61 13.34 -5.50
C VAL A 79 5.57 12.44 -6.71
N SER A 80 4.55 11.59 -6.76
CA SER A 80 4.32 10.65 -7.85
C SER A 80 2.90 10.81 -8.39
N VAL A 81 2.72 10.48 -9.67
CA VAL A 81 1.43 10.57 -10.36
C VAL A 81 1.10 9.24 -11.00
N ILE A 82 -0.13 8.75 -10.82
CA ILE A 82 -0.62 7.57 -11.54
C ILE A 82 -1.29 8.04 -12.84
N PRO A 83 -0.74 7.71 -14.03
CA PRO A 83 -1.26 8.21 -15.30
C PRO A 83 -2.75 7.90 -15.53
N SER A 84 -3.23 6.72 -15.12
CA SER A 84 -4.64 6.32 -15.32
C SER A 84 -5.65 7.14 -14.53
N GLU A 85 -5.23 7.85 -13.49
CA GLU A 85 -6.10 8.62 -12.59
C GLU A 85 -5.89 10.14 -12.70
N PHE A 86 -4.80 10.53 -13.36
CA PHE A 86 -4.41 11.92 -13.52
C PHE A 86 -5.14 12.55 -14.71
N SER A 87 -5.49 13.83 -14.57
CA SER A 87 -6.14 14.59 -15.62
C SER A 87 -5.23 15.73 -16.08
N ASP A 88 -5.07 15.89 -17.41
CA ASP A 88 -4.13 16.85 -18.01
C ASP A 88 -4.44 18.33 -17.65
N ASP A 89 -5.66 18.62 -17.22
CA ASP A 89 -6.09 19.93 -16.73
C ASP A 89 -5.40 20.35 -15.42
N GLN A 90 -4.84 19.39 -14.67
CA GLN A 90 -4.12 19.63 -13.41
C GLN A 90 -2.64 19.99 -13.61
N ILE A 91 -2.09 19.84 -14.83
CA ILE A 91 -0.67 20.06 -15.13
C ILE A 91 -0.20 21.50 -14.78
N PRO A 92 -0.93 22.57 -15.13
CA PRO A 92 -0.49 23.94 -14.82
C PRO A 92 -0.42 24.20 -13.31
N ALA A 93 -1.36 23.62 -12.55
CA ALA A 93 -1.37 23.72 -11.10
C ALA A 93 -0.18 22.97 -10.49
N LEU A 94 0.14 21.80 -11.03
CA LEU A 94 1.28 20.99 -10.59
C LEU A 94 2.64 21.63 -10.93
N ASP A 95 2.76 22.28 -12.09
CA ASP A 95 3.93 23.07 -12.48
C ASP A 95 4.21 24.18 -11.46
N SER A 96 3.20 25.01 -11.18
CA SER A 96 3.33 26.14 -10.26
C SER A 96 3.75 25.72 -8.85
N LEU A 97 3.28 24.56 -8.42
CA LEU A 97 3.44 24.08 -7.07
C LEU A 97 4.75 23.30 -6.91
N LEU A 98 5.11 22.45 -7.88
CA LEU A 98 6.36 21.69 -7.86
C LEU A 98 7.54 22.49 -8.40
N GLN A 99 7.30 23.67 -8.97
CA GLN A 99 8.31 24.48 -9.68
C GLN A 99 9.02 23.62 -10.72
N MET A 100 8.25 22.90 -11.53
CA MET A 100 8.72 21.99 -12.55
C MET A 100 8.07 22.35 -13.89
N ASP A 101 8.89 22.43 -14.94
CA ASP A 101 8.40 22.74 -16.28
C ASP A 101 7.27 21.78 -16.71
N SER A 102 6.13 22.35 -17.12
CA SER A 102 4.96 21.61 -17.59
C SER A 102 5.30 20.57 -18.67
N LEU A 103 6.28 20.85 -19.54
CA LEU A 103 6.68 20.00 -20.66
C LEU A 103 7.44 18.76 -20.16
N ASP A 104 8.22 18.90 -19.08
CA ASP A 104 8.87 17.78 -18.41
C ASP A 104 7.87 16.91 -17.61
N ILE A 105 6.84 17.51 -17.03
CA ILE A 105 5.75 16.77 -16.36
C ILE A 105 5.01 15.90 -17.38
N VAL A 106 4.54 16.49 -18.48
CA VAL A 106 3.84 15.77 -19.57
C VAL A 106 4.69 14.62 -20.09
N ARG A 107 5.98 14.87 -20.36
CA ARG A 107 6.89 13.85 -20.89
C ARG A 107 6.98 12.66 -19.94
N ARG A 108 7.12 12.89 -18.63
CA ARG A 108 7.24 11.82 -17.64
C ARG A 108 5.95 11.00 -17.55
N ILE A 109 4.80 11.67 -17.55
CA ILE A 109 3.49 11.02 -17.51
C ILE A 109 3.30 10.14 -18.76
N GLN A 110 3.58 10.65 -19.96
CA GLN A 110 3.46 9.90 -21.21
C GLN A 110 4.38 8.67 -21.26
N ILE A 111 5.63 8.81 -20.78
CA ILE A 111 6.56 7.66 -20.69
C ILE A 111 6.01 6.62 -19.73
N GLY A 112 5.50 7.05 -18.58
CA GLY A 112 4.90 6.16 -17.59
C GLY A 112 3.64 5.46 -18.09
N GLU A 113 2.77 6.18 -18.79
CA GLU A 113 1.56 5.63 -19.42
C GLU A 113 1.88 4.52 -20.42
N THR A 114 2.95 4.70 -21.19
CA THR A 114 3.44 3.70 -22.16
C THR A 114 3.97 2.43 -21.48
N ILE A 115 4.61 2.57 -20.31
CA ILE A 115 5.20 1.44 -19.57
C ILE A 115 4.12 0.71 -18.75
N SER A 116 3.38 1.46 -17.94
CA SER A 116 2.28 0.95 -17.13
C SER A 116 1.42 2.13 -16.63
N PRO A 117 0.17 2.25 -17.10
CA PRO A 117 -0.70 3.37 -16.74
C PRO A 117 -1.13 3.37 -15.28
N PHE A 118 -1.01 2.24 -14.59
CA PHE A 118 -1.38 2.09 -13.18
C PHE A 118 -0.20 2.20 -12.22
N PHE A 119 1.03 2.35 -12.72
CA PHE A 119 2.21 2.46 -11.87
C PHE A 119 2.51 3.94 -11.59
N PRO A 120 2.79 4.31 -10.32
CA PRO A 120 3.12 5.68 -9.98
C PRO A 120 4.41 6.13 -10.67
N VAL A 121 4.34 7.26 -11.36
CA VAL A 121 5.43 7.94 -12.04
C VAL A 121 5.94 9.06 -11.16
N ARG A 122 7.19 8.97 -10.74
CA ARG A 122 7.83 9.98 -9.89
C ARG A 122 8.11 11.27 -10.67
N LEU A 123 7.59 12.38 -10.17
CA LEU A 123 7.81 13.72 -10.72
C LEU A 123 8.97 14.42 -10.03
N LYS A 124 8.91 14.58 -8.71
CA LYS A 124 9.91 15.31 -7.92
C LYS A 124 10.29 14.53 -6.67
N ARG A 125 11.56 14.61 -6.29
CA ARG A 125 12.09 14.11 -5.02
C ARG A 125 12.50 15.27 -4.14
N ASP A 126 12.58 15.01 -2.85
CA ASP A 126 13.08 15.97 -1.87
C ASP A 126 12.24 17.26 -1.89
N ILE A 127 10.90 17.08 -1.86
CA ILE A 127 9.99 18.21 -1.70
C ILE A 127 9.98 18.65 -0.22
N SER A 128 10.03 19.95 0.00
CA SER A 128 9.97 20.50 1.35
C SER A 128 8.62 20.21 2.00
N VAL A 129 8.63 20.08 3.32
CA VAL A 129 7.42 19.87 4.13
C VAL A 129 6.38 20.96 3.89
N SER A 130 6.79 22.21 3.64
CA SER A 130 5.88 23.30 3.30
C SER A 130 5.12 23.06 2.00
N THR A 131 5.83 22.57 0.96
CA THR A 131 5.23 22.25 -0.33
C THR A 131 4.32 21.04 -0.21
N LEU A 132 4.70 20.03 0.58
CA LEU A 132 3.86 18.87 0.89
C LEU A 132 2.50 19.31 1.46
N TYR A 133 2.51 20.13 2.51
CA TYR A 133 1.28 20.61 3.14
C TYR A 133 0.42 21.45 2.19
N SER A 134 1.04 22.30 1.35
CA SER A 134 0.30 23.06 0.33
C SER A 134 -0.43 22.15 -0.66
N ILE A 135 0.14 21.00 -1.02
CA ILE A 135 -0.57 20.04 -1.89
C ILE A 135 -1.62 19.28 -1.11
N GLU A 136 -1.32 18.91 0.14
CA GLU A 136 -2.22 18.16 0.99
C GLU A 136 -3.55 18.91 1.20
N GLU A 137 -3.51 20.24 1.34
CA GLU A 137 -4.69 21.09 1.41
C GLU A 137 -5.55 21.03 0.14
N HIS A 138 -4.91 20.84 -1.02
CA HIS A 138 -5.56 20.79 -2.33
C HIS A 138 -5.73 19.36 -2.88
N LEU A 139 -5.47 18.31 -2.07
CA LEU A 139 -5.54 16.90 -2.48
C LEU A 139 -6.87 16.51 -3.14
N LYS A 140 -7.97 17.15 -2.74
CA LYS A 140 -9.30 16.90 -3.33
C LYS A 140 -9.39 17.34 -4.79
N GLU A 141 -8.56 18.29 -5.19
CA GLU A 141 -8.50 18.84 -6.54
C GLU A 141 -7.47 18.10 -7.41
N PHE A 142 -6.45 17.49 -6.79
CA PHE A 142 -5.38 16.74 -7.44
C PHE A 142 -5.65 15.23 -7.44
N LYS A 143 -6.45 14.78 -8.43
CA LYS A 143 -6.70 13.35 -8.65
C LYS A 143 -5.45 12.66 -9.22
N GLY A 144 -5.15 11.46 -8.72
CA GLY A 144 -4.03 10.67 -9.20
C GLY A 144 -2.64 11.15 -8.75
N VAL A 145 -2.55 12.15 -7.86
CA VAL A 145 -1.29 12.64 -7.26
C VAL A 145 -1.08 12.02 -5.89
N TYR A 146 0.12 11.51 -5.63
CA TYR A 146 0.48 10.74 -4.45
C TYR A 146 1.82 11.19 -3.86
N PHE A 147 1.98 10.98 -2.56
CA PHE A 147 3.20 11.24 -1.81
C PHE A 147 3.79 9.95 -1.25
N ASP A 148 5.11 9.86 -1.29
CA ASP A 148 5.87 8.78 -0.66
C ASP A 148 7.06 9.34 0.12
N ILE A 149 7.65 8.54 1.01
CA ILE A 149 8.81 8.87 1.88
C ILE A 149 10.04 8.01 1.55
#